data_AF-A0A562LVD0-F1
#
_entry.id   AF-A0A562LVD0-F1
#
_cell.length_a   1.000
_cell.length_b   1.000
_cell.length_c   1.000
_cell.angle_alpha   90.00
_cell.angle_beta   90.00
_cell.angle_gamma   90.00
#
_symmetry.space_group_name_H-M   'P 1'
#
loop_
_entity.id
_entity.type
_entity.pdbx_description
1 polymer ?
#
loop_
_entity_poly.entity_id
_entity_poly.type
_entity_poly.pdbx_seq_one_letter_code
_entity_poly.pdbx_strand_id
1 'polypeptide(L)'
;MEIHQADKEYRRRSIWTLLGVLALMGVLLWQLNTWLQGLDGRLSGADPATTKQWLKALLAMLGFALALPAAALGASLYRLGRASRLQGRFPPREFKTWRDVRVLRDGPALRWARRVELSSTAAFALAGLLGGWALWVLWYFR
;
A
#
# COMPACT_ATOMS: atom_id res chain seq x y z
N MET A 1 32.62 -10.25 -7.99
CA MET A 1 31.18 -9.86 -7.98
C MET A 1 30.79 -9.56 -6.54
N GLU A 2 30.43 -8.32 -6.21
CA GLU A 2 30.07 -7.94 -4.83
C GLU A 2 28.63 -8.37 -4.52
N ILE A 3 28.44 -9.00 -3.36
CA ILE A 3 27.14 -9.49 -2.88
C ILE A 3 26.78 -8.73 -1.61
N HIS A 4 25.56 -8.19 -1.56
CA HIS A 4 24.98 -7.67 -0.34
C HIS A 4 24.26 -8.82 0.38
N GLN A 5 24.78 -9.16 1.56
CA GLN A 5 24.33 -10.32 2.35
C GLN A 5 22.95 -10.06 2.97
N ALA A 6 22.12 -11.09 3.00
CA ALA A 6 20.82 -11.03 3.64
C ALA A 6 20.93 -10.91 5.17
N ASP A 7 20.05 -10.11 5.77
CA ASP A 7 19.88 -10.07 7.22
C ASP A 7 18.81 -11.09 7.64
N LYS A 8 19.25 -12.20 8.26
CA LYS A 8 18.37 -13.29 8.71
C LYS A 8 17.40 -12.85 9.80
N GLU A 9 17.83 -11.97 10.72
CA GLU A 9 16.95 -11.48 11.77
C GLU A 9 15.86 -10.58 11.18
N TYR A 10 16.24 -9.69 10.27
CA TYR A 10 15.29 -8.84 9.58
C TYR A 10 14.28 -9.65 8.76
N ARG A 11 14.74 -10.68 8.05
CA ARG A 11 13.86 -11.62 7.34
C ARG A 11 12.87 -12.27 8.31
N ARG A 12 13.33 -12.80 9.44
CA ARG A 12 12.46 -13.42 10.46
C ARG A 12 11.42 -12.43 10.99
N ARG A 13 11.84 -11.23 11.39
CA ARG A 13 10.93 -10.18 11.89
C ARG A 13 9.89 -9.82 10.83
N SER A 14 10.34 -9.62 9.58
CA SER A 14 9.44 -9.24 8.49
C SER A 14 8.42 -10.33 8.17
N ILE A 15 8.81 -11.61 8.20
CA ILE A 15 7.87 -12.73 8.02
C ILE A 15 6.81 -12.72 9.13
N TRP A 16 7.21 -12.55 10.39
CA TRP A 16 6.27 -12.46 11.50
C TRP A 16 5.33 -11.25 11.37
N THR A 17 5.85 -10.09 10.94
CA THR A 17 5.02 -8.92 10.67
C THR A 17 4.02 -9.19 9.54
N LEU A 18 4.44 -9.83 8.44
CA LEU A 18 3.53 -10.18 7.35
C LEU A 18 2.45 -11.18 7.79
N LEU A 19 2.82 -12.20 8.58
CA LEU A 19 1.85 -13.16 9.13
C LEU A 19 0.85 -12.46 10.07
N GLY A 20 1.33 -11.54 10.92
CA GLY A 20 0.47 -10.74 11.78
C GLY A 20 -0.50 -9.85 10.98
N VAL A 21 0.00 -9.19 9.92
CA VAL A 21 -0.83 -8.40 9.01
C VAL A 21 -1.86 -9.28 8.30
N LEU A 22 -1.48 -10.47 7.83
CA LEU A 22 -2.38 -11.40 7.16
C LEU A 22 -3.47 -11.91 8.10
N ALA A 23 -3.12 -12.26 9.34
CA ALA A 23 -4.09 -12.64 10.37
C ALA A 23 -5.06 -11.49 10.68
N LEU A 24 -4.54 -10.27 10.85
CA LEU A 24 -5.35 -9.08 11.07
C LEU A 24 -6.31 -8.81 9.91
N MET A 25 -5.83 -8.90 8.66
CA MET A 25 -6.68 -8.75 7.47
C MET A 25 -7.77 -9.83 7.43
N GLY A 26 -7.44 -11.07 7.78
CA GLY A 26 -8.43 -12.15 7.89
C GLY A 26 -9.54 -11.83 8.89
N VAL A 27 -9.19 -11.34 10.08
CA VAL A 27 -10.17 -10.94 11.11
C VAL A 27 -11.03 -9.76 10.63
N LEU A 28 -10.42 -8.74 10.04
CA LEU A 28 -11.16 -7.57 9.53
C LEU A 28 -12.11 -7.93 8.40
N LEU A 29 -11.68 -8.79 7.47
CA LEU A 29 -12.54 -9.29 6.39
C LEU A 29 -13.70 -10.13 6.94
N TRP A 30 -13.44 -10.96 7.96
CA TRP A 30 -14.50 -11.71 8.62
C TRP A 30 -15.52 -10.79 9.29
N GLN A 31 -15.06 -9.80 10.07
CA GLN A 31 -15.95 -8.80 10.68
C GLN A 31 -16.75 -8.02 9.64
N LEU A 32 -16.11 -7.61 8.54
CA LEU A 32 -16.79 -6.94 7.44
C LEU A 32 -17.87 -7.83 6.82
N ASN A 33 -17.58 -9.11 6.60
CA ASN A 33 -18.56 -10.06 6.06
C ASN A 33 -19.75 -10.25 7.01
N THR A 34 -19.51 -10.44 8.31
CA THR A 34 -20.59 -10.55 9.30
C THR A 34 -21.44 -9.28 9.36
N TRP A 35 -20.81 -8.11 9.28
CA TRP A 35 -21.51 -6.83 9.23
C TRP A 35 -22.36 -6.69 7.96
N LEU A 36 -21.84 -7.07 6.79
CA LEU A 36 -22.57 -7.07 5.52
C LEU A 36 -23.78 -8.02 5.55
N GLN A 37 -23.64 -9.21 6.14
CA GLN A 37 -24.75 -10.15 6.33
C GLN A 37 -25.85 -9.56 7.23
N GLY A 38 -25.47 -8.79 8.25
CA GLY A 38 -26.42 -8.10 9.13
C GLY A 38 -27.10 -6.89 8.51
N LEU A 39 -26.58 -6.36 7.40
CA LEU A 39 -27.16 -5.21 6.70
C LEU A 39 -28.37 -5.57 5.85
N ASP A 40 -28.44 -6.78 5.31
CA ASP A 40 -29.52 -7.19 4.40
C ASP A 40 -30.90 -7.09 5.08
N GLY A 41 -30.97 -7.51 6.35
CA GLY A 41 -32.18 -7.36 7.18
C GLY A 41 -32.50 -5.93 7.62
N ARG A 42 -31.53 -5.00 7.56
CA ARG A 42 -31.73 -3.58 7.93
C ARG A 42 -32.08 -2.72 6.73
N LEU A 43 -31.59 -3.07 5.55
CA LEU A 43 -31.79 -2.30 4.31
C LEU A 43 -33.16 -2.56 3.68
N SER A 44 -33.75 -3.73 3.90
CA SER A 44 -35.08 -4.09 3.36
C SER A 44 -36.23 -3.22 3.90
N GLY A 45 -36.03 -2.52 5.03
CA GLY A 45 -37.01 -1.60 5.62
C GLY A 45 -36.53 -0.15 5.79
N ALA A 46 -35.33 0.18 5.29
CA ALA A 46 -34.76 1.52 5.48
C ALA A 46 -35.23 2.52 4.43
N ASP A 47 -35.44 3.77 4.85
CA ASP A 47 -35.75 4.89 3.94
C ASP A 47 -34.61 5.12 2.93
N PRO A 48 -34.90 5.40 1.64
CA PRO A 48 -33.89 5.58 0.60
C PRO A 48 -32.82 6.64 0.92
N ALA A 49 -33.15 7.70 1.68
CA ALA A 49 -32.18 8.71 2.06
C ALA A 49 -31.11 8.16 3.01
N THR A 50 -31.51 7.28 3.93
CA THR A 50 -30.61 6.61 4.87
C THR A 50 -29.66 5.67 4.12
N THR A 51 -30.19 4.86 3.20
CA THR A 51 -29.39 3.96 2.35
C THR A 51 -28.35 4.72 1.52
N LYS A 52 -28.72 5.88 0.95
CA LYS A 52 -27.80 6.75 0.20
C LYS A 52 -26.64 7.24 1.08
N GLN A 53 -26.89 7.63 2.33
CA GLN A 53 -25.85 8.08 3.27
C GLN A 53 -24.89 6.94 3.65
N TRP A 54 -25.40 5.74 3.90
CA TRP A 54 -24.55 4.57 4.19
C TRP A 54 -23.66 4.19 3.01
N LEU A 55 -24.23 4.14 1.80
CA LEU A 55 -23.46 3.83 0.58
C LEU A 55 -22.35 4.86 0.33
N LYS A 56 -22.67 6.14 0.52
CA LYS A 56 -21.69 7.24 0.45
C LYS A 56 -20.54 7.03 1.42
N ALA A 57 -20.83 6.74 2.69
CA ALA A 57 -19.81 6.53 3.72
C ALA A 57 -18.93 5.32 3.40
N LEU A 58 -19.54 4.21 2.96
CA LEU A 58 -18.84 2.99 2.55
C LEU A 58 -17.86 3.23 1.40
N LEU A 59 -18.34 3.85 0.31
CA LEU A 59 -17.51 4.12 -0.86
C LEU A 59 -16.38 5.10 -0.56
N ALA A 60 -16.65 6.16 0.21
CA ALA A 60 -15.63 7.10 0.63
C ALA A 60 -14.57 6.43 1.53
N MET A 61 -15.01 5.62 2.51
CA MET A 61 -14.11 4.90 3.39
C MET A 61 -13.25 3.90 2.62
N LEU A 62 -13.83 3.18 1.65
CA LEU A 62 -13.09 2.27 0.77
C LEU A 62 -12.01 3.01 -0.02
N GLY A 63 -12.34 4.17 -0.60
CA GLY A 63 -11.37 4.97 -1.35
C GLY A 63 -10.20 5.43 -0.47
N PHE A 64 -10.46 5.95 0.72
CA PHE A 64 -9.40 6.34 1.65
C PHE A 64 -8.58 5.15 2.18
N ALA A 65 -9.25 4.04 2.50
CA ALA A 65 -8.61 2.82 2.99
C ALA A 65 -7.65 2.22 1.95
N LEU A 66 -7.96 2.34 0.66
CA LEU A 66 -7.08 1.91 -0.43
C LEU A 66 -6.00 2.94 -0.78
N ALA A 67 -6.30 4.24 -0.63
CA ALA A 67 -5.33 5.31 -0.90
C ALA A 67 -4.13 5.25 0.06
N LEU A 68 -4.36 4.93 1.33
CA LEU A 68 -3.33 4.89 2.36
C LEU A 68 -2.19 3.88 2.09
N PRO A 69 -2.45 2.58 1.82
CA PRO A 69 -1.39 1.64 1.47
C PRO A 69 -0.72 1.98 0.14
N ALA A 70 -1.44 2.54 -0.84
CA ALA A 70 -0.85 3.01 -2.09
C ALA A 70 0.14 4.17 -1.86
N ALA A 71 -0.20 5.14 -1.01
CA ALA A 71 0.67 6.24 -0.62
C ALA A 71 1.90 5.74 0.16
N ALA A 72 1.70 4.81 1.11
CA ALA A 72 2.78 4.21 1.87
C ALA A 72 3.76 3.44 0.97
N LEU A 73 3.24 2.68 0.00
CA LEU A 73 4.05 2.02 -1.03
C LEU A 73 4.83 3.04 -1.85
N GLY A 74 4.18 4.09 -2.35
CA GLY A 74 4.81 5.19 -3.07
C GLY A 74 5.97 5.80 -2.29
N ALA A 75 5.77 6.11 -1.01
CA ALA A 75 6.79 6.67 -0.13
C ALA A 75 7.96 5.70 0.10
N SER A 76 7.69 4.40 0.29
CA SER A 76 8.73 3.39 0.47
C SER A 76 9.61 3.23 -0.78
N LEU A 77 8.99 3.20 -1.97
CA LEU A 77 9.68 3.10 -3.25
C LEU A 77 10.48 4.38 -3.54
N TYR A 78 9.92 5.55 -3.24
CA TYR A 78 10.63 6.83 -3.40
C TYR A 78 11.91 6.85 -2.57
N ARG A 79 11.82 6.49 -1.28
CA ARG A 79 12.98 6.42 -0.38
C ARG A 79 14.05 5.47 -0.91
N LEU A 80 13.63 4.29 -1.36
CA LEU A 80 14.53 3.27 -1.91
C LEU A 80 15.22 3.75 -3.20
N GLY A 81 14.45 4.24 -4.17
CA GLY A 81 14.97 4.75 -5.45
C GLY A 81 15.92 5.93 -5.25
N ARG A 82 15.51 6.91 -4.44
CA ARG A 82 16.33 8.08 -4.10
C ARG A 82 17.64 7.68 -3.41
N ALA A 83 17.58 6.78 -2.42
CA ALA A 83 18.78 6.31 -1.72
C ALA A 83 19.74 5.59 -2.68
N SER A 84 19.21 4.72 -3.56
CA SER A 84 20.02 4.04 -4.57
C SER A 84 20.65 4.99 -5.58
N ARG A 85 19.93 6.03 -5.99
CA ARG A 85 20.43 7.07 -6.90
C ARG A 85 21.54 7.89 -6.25
N LEU A 86 21.34 8.36 -5.02
CA LEU A 86 22.31 9.17 -4.28
C LEU A 86 23.61 8.40 -4.00
N GLN A 87 23.51 7.09 -3.73
CA GLN A 87 24.68 6.24 -3.46
C GLN A 87 25.29 5.64 -4.73
N GLY A 88 24.69 5.84 -5.91
CA GLY A 88 25.10 5.18 -7.16
C GLY A 88 25.11 3.65 -7.05
N ARG A 89 24.27 3.07 -6.17
CA ARG A 89 24.36 1.67 -5.74
C ARG A 89 22.99 1.07 -5.43
N PHE A 90 22.80 -0.19 -5.81
CA PHE A 90 21.68 -1.00 -5.32
C PHE A 90 22.18 -2.36 -4.77
N PRO A 91 21.70 -2.83 -3.61
CA PRO A 91 20.88 -2.09 -2.63
C PRO A 91 21.68 -0.96 -1.94
N PRO A 92 21.00 0.08 -1.41
CA PRO A 92 21.64 1.08 -0.55
C PRO A 92 22.31 0.41 0.66
N ARG A 93 23.42 0.98 1.16
CA ARG A 93 24.24 0.34 2.21
C ARG A 93 23.47 0.02 3.49
N GLU A 94 22.57 0.92 3.89
CA GLU A 94 21.79 0.81 5.12
C GLU A 94 20.52 -0.06 4.96
N PHE A 95 20.16 -0.42 3.73
CA PHE A 95 18.94 -1.15 3.46
C PHE A 95 19.16 -2.65 3.65
N LYS A 96 18.26 -3.27 4.40
CA LYS A 96 18.29 -4.71 4.66
C LYS A 96 17.58 -5.48 3.55
N THR A 97 18.19 -6.57 3.09
CA THR A 97 17.60 -7.46 2.07
C THR A 97 17.18 -8.80 2.67
N TRP A 98 16.17 -9.42 2.05
CA TRP A 98 15.65 -10.74 2.46
C TRP A 98 16.44 -11.91 1.88
N ARG A 99 17.12 -11.66 0.77
CA ARG A 99 17.97 -12.60 0.04
C ARG A 99 19.27 -11.90 -0.31
N ASP A 100 20.27 -12.70 -0.63
CA ASP A 100 21.52 -12.16 -1.15
C ASP A 100 21.25 -11.51 -2.49
N VAL A 101 21.70 -10.26 -2.63
CA VAL A 101 21.47 -9.47 -3.85
C VAL A 101 22.81 -9.08 -4.43
N ARG A 102 22.96 -9.28 -5.74
CA ARG A 102 24.10 -8.75 -6.48
C ARG A 102 24.10 -7.23 -6.40
N VAL A 103 25.22 -6.66 -5.99
CA VAL A 103 25.36 -5.20 -5.95
C VAL A 103 25.46 -4.65 -7.37
N LEU A 104 24.57 -3.72 -7.70
CA LEU A 104 24.65 -2.90 -8.89
C LEU A 104 25.39 -1.61 -8.54
N ARG A 105 26.24 -1.12 -9.43
CA ARG A 105 26.94 0.18 -9.31
C ARG A 105 26.69 1.05 -10.53
N ASP A 106 26.79 2.36 -10.35
CA ASP A 106 26.82 3.38 -11.40
C ASP A 106 25.64 3.24 -12.40
N GLY A 107 25.92 3.13 -13.70
CA GLY A 107 24.90 3.09 -14.76
C GLY A 107 23.76 2.07 -14.51
N PRO A 108 24.06 0.78 -14.29
CA PRO A 108 23.05 -0.21 -13.90
C PRO A 108 22.23 0.16 -12.66
N ALA A 109 22.86 0.71 -11.62
CA ALA A 109 22.16 1.14 -10.39
C ALA A 109 21.24 2.33 -10.65
N LEU A 110 21.68 3.30 -11.45
CA LEU A 110 20.89 4.48 -11.83
C LEU A 110 19.66 4.10 -12.68
N ARG A 111 19.81 3.19 -13.65
CA ARG A 111 18.67 2.68 -14.43
C ARG A 111 17.67 1.93 -13.56
N TRP A 112 18.16 1.17 -12.59
CA TRP A 112 17.29 0.51 -11.62
C TRP A 112 16.56 1.53 -10.73
N ALA A 113 17.29 2.50 -10.16
CA ALA A 113 16.71 3.55 -9.32
C ALA A 113 15.63 4.34 -10.06
N ARG A 114 15.85 4.71 -11.32
CA ARG A 114 14.86 5.42 -12.14
C ARG A 114 13.57 4.63 -12.33
N ARG A 115 13.67 3.31 -12.56
CA ARG A 115 12.48 2.44 -12.66
C ARG A 115 11.70 2.41 -11.35
N VAL A 116 12.39 2.34 -10.21
CA VAL A 116 11.76 2.37 -8.88
C VAL A 116 11.11 3.72 -8.58
N GLU A 117 11.74 4.83 -8.97
CA GLU A 117 11.16 6.17 -8.86
C GLU A 117 9.90 6.33 -9.74
N LEU A 118 9.87 5.73 -10.93
CA LEU A 118 8.67 5.67 -11.78
C LEU A 118 7.55 4.84 -11.12
N SER A 119 7.87 3.67 -10.56
CA SER A 119 6.89 2.86 -9.82
C SER A 119 6.36 3.60 -8.57
N SER A 120 7.20 4.36 -7.90
CA SER A 120 6.78 5.24 -6.80
C SER A 120 5.79 6.30 -7.27
N THR A 121 6.07 6.95 -8.40
CA THR A 121 5.19 7.96 -8.99
C THR A 121 3.83 7.35 -9.35
N ALA A 122 3.82 6.16 -9.95
CA ALA A 122 2.59 5.44 -10.27
C ALA A 122 1.78 5.10 -9.00
N ALA A 123 2.45 4.68 -7.92
CA ALA A 123 1.78 4.39 -6.64
C ALA A 123 1.18 5.65 -5.99
N PHE A 124 1.88 6.79 -6.06
CA PHE A 124 1.32 8.07 -5.61
C PHE A 124 0.15 8.55 -6.47
N ALA A 125 0.24 8.38 -7.80
CA ALA A 125 -0.86 8.70 -8.69
C ALA A 125 -2.10 7.86 -8.37
N LEU A 126 -1.93 6.55 -8.14
CA LEU A 126 -3.00 5.67 -7.71
C LEU A 126 -3.60 6.14 -6.37
N ALA A 127 -2.77 6.48 -5.39
CA ALA A 127 -3.24 7.01 -4.11
C ALA A 127 -4.05 8.30 -4.28
N GLY A 128 -3.58 9.22 -5.14
CA GLY A 128 -4.27 10.47 -5.47
C GLY A 128 -5.60 10.22 -6.17
N LEU A 129 -5.68 9.28 -7.10
CA LEU A 129 -6.92 8.90 -7.78
C LEU A 129 -7.93 8.29 -6.80
N LEU A 130 -7.49 7.41 -5.89
CA LEU A 130 -8.35 6.79 -4.88
C LEU A 130 -8.87 7.82 -3.86
N GLY A 131 -8.00 8.71 -3.39
CA GLY A 131 -8.40 9.82 -2.50
C GLY A 131 -9.32 10.81 -3.19
N GLY A 132 -9.03 11.16 -4.45
CA GLY A 132 -9.88 12.00 -5.29
C GLY A 132 -11.25 11.39 -5.52
N TRP A 133 -11.32 10.09 -5.78
CA TRP A 133 -12.57 9.35 -5.88
C TRP A 133 -13.36 9.38 -4.57
N ALA A 134 -12.72 9.16 -3.42
CA ALA A 134 -13.38 9.25 -2.12
C ALA A 134 -13.98 10.64 -1.87
N LEU A 135 -13.23 11.70 -2.18
CA LEU A 135 -13.71 13.09 -2.08
C LEU A 135 -14.84 13.38 -3.06
N TRP A 136 -14.74 12.88 -4.28
CA TRP A 136 -15.77 13.02 -5.29
C TRP A 136 -17.07 12.33 -4.86
N VAL A 137 -17.02 11.13 -4.28
CA VAL A 137 -18.19 10.46 -3.68
C VAL A 137 -18.79 11.33 -2.58
N LEU A 138 -17.97 11.90 -1.70
CA LEU A 138 -18.48 12.76 -0.63
C LEU A 138 -19.21 14.01 -1.16
N TRP A 139 -18.74 14.55 -2.29
CA TRP A 139 -19.33 15.70 -2.95
C TRP A 139 -20.55 15.37 -3.82
N TYR A 140 -20.51 14.30 -4.60
CA TYR A 140 -21.57 13.90 -5.53
C TYR A 140 -22.85 13.47 -4.80
N PHE A 141 -22.70 12.79 -3.65
CA PHE A 141 -23.81 12.42 -2.78
C PHE A 141 -24.13 13.49 -1.72
N ARG A 142 -23.79 14.76 -1.99
CA ARG A 142 -24.27 15.91 -1.20
C ARG A 142 -25.70 16.24 -1.62
#